data_AF-A0A2N2W0E6-F1
#
_entry.id   AF-A0A2N2W0E6-F1
#
_cell.length_a   1.000
_cell.length_b   1.000
_cell.length_c   1.000
_cell.angle_alpha   90.00
_cell.angle_beta   90.00
_cell.angle_gamma   90.00
#
_symmetry.space_group_name_H-M   'P 1'
#
loop_
_entity.id
_entity.type
_entity.pdbx_description
1 polymer ?
#
loop_
_entity_poly.entity_id
_entity_poly.type
_entity_poly.pdbx_seq_one_letter_code
_entity_poly.pdbx_strand_id
1 'polypeptide(L)' 'PDKSNKEAAAALSISPFFVSDYQSAARNYSTEKLKQIIGLLREYDLKNKGIDNGSANENDLTKELIFKILH' A
#
# COMPACT_ATOMS: atom_id res chain seq x y z
N PRO A 1 9.80 -9.00 23.69
CA PRO A 1 10.28 -9.07 22.30
C PRO A 1 11.28 -7.95 22.00
N ASP A 2 12.49 -8.30 21.56
CA ASP A 2 13.48 -7.34 21.09
C ASP A 2 12.93 -6.63 19.84
N LYS A 3 13.00 -5.29 19.82
CA LYS A 3 12.50 -4.44 18.73
C LYS A 3 13.64 -3.94 17.83
N SER A 4 14.80 -4.60 17.90
CA SER A 4 15.93 -4.31 17.04
C SER A 4 15.53 -4.40 15.54
N ASN A 5 16.20 -3.61 14.71
CA ASN A 5 15.99 -3.66 13.26
C ASN A 5 16.29 -5.06 12.68
N LYS A 6 17.19 -5.82 13.31
CA LYS A 6 17.60 -7.15 12.86
C LYS A 6 16.49 -8.18 13.08
N GLU A 7 15.89 -8.16 14.27
CA GLU A 7 14.73 -9.00 14.59
C GLU A 7 13.52 -8.63 13.74
N ALA A 8 13.26 -7.33 13.53
CA ALA A 8 12.19 -6.87 12.65
C ALA A 8 12.40 -7.33 11.20
N ALA A 9 13.64 -7.26 10.68
CA ALA A 9 13.98 -7.77 9.35
C ALA A 9 13.73 -9.27 9.23
N ALA A 10 14.16 -10.05 10.22
CA ALA A 10 13.97 -11.50 10.26
C ALA A 10 12.49 -11.88 10.32
N ALA A 11 11.71 -11.21 11.18
CA ALA A 11 10.28 -11.46 11.31
C ALA A 11 9.49 -11.11 10.04
N LEU A 12 9.91 -10.06 9.32
CA LEU A 12 9.31 -9.63 8.06
C LEU A 12 9.90 -10.35 6.84
N SER A 13 10.92 -11.20 7.02
CA SER A 13 11.68 -11.84 5.94
C SER A 13 12.19 -10.85 4.88
N ILE A 14 12.64 -9.68 5.32
CA ILE A 14 13.21 -8.63 4.47
C ILE A 14 14.70 -8.44 4.75
N SER A 15 15.40 -7.81 3.81
CA SER A 15 16.77 -7.37 4.07
C SER A 15 16.78 -6.27 5.15
N PRO A 16 17.74 -6.30 6.10
CA PRO A 16 17.86 -5.30 7.17
C PRO A 16 17.96 -3.86 6.68
N PHE A 17 18.44 -3.64 5.45
CA PHE A 17 18.57 -2.31 4.85
C PHE A 17 17.22 -1.62 4.62
N PHE A 18 16.13 -2.37 4.44
CA PHE A 18 14.81 -1.79 4.16
C PHE A 18 14.01 -1.48 5.43
N VAL A 19 14.46 -1.93 6.61
CA VAL A 19 13.69 -1.81 7.86
C VAL A 19 13.41 -0.34 8.20
N SER A 20 14.35 0.57 7.92
CA SER A 20 14.17 2.00 8.14
C SER A 20 13.01 2.58 7.31
N ASP A 21 12.83 2.08 6.09
CA ASP A 21 11.80 2.55 5.17
C ASP A 21 10.43 2.05 5.64
N TYR A 22 10.34 0.77 6.04
CA TYR A 22 9.12 0.21 6.64
C TYR A 22 8.75 0.89 7.96
N GLN A 23 9.73 1.23 8.80
CA GLN A 23 9.47 2.00 10.03
C GLN A 23 8.94 3.41 9.73
N SER A 24 9.47 4.06 8.69
CA SER A 24 9.00 5.37 8.25
C SER A 24 7.59 5.28 7.67
N ALA A 25 7.30 4.27 6.86
CA ALA A 25 5.96 4.00 6.34
C ALA A 25 4.96 3.71 7.47
N ALA A 26 5.34 2.91 8.47
CA ALA A 26 4.49 2.58 9.61
C ALA A 26 4.11 3.82 10.46
N ARG A 27 4.91 4.88 10.43
CA ARG A 27 4.57 6.18 11.07
C ARG A 27 3.59 7.01 10.26
N ASN A 28 3.62 6.89 8.93
CA ASN A 28 2.80 7.68 8.01
C ASN A 28 1.46 7.02 7.65
N TYR A 29 1.36 5.71 7.76
CA TYR A 29 0.17 4.92 7.41
C TYR A 29 -0.36 4.19 8.64
N SER A 30 -1.45 4.70 9.22
CA SER A 30 -2.15 4.01 10.31
C SER A 30 -2.78 2.70 9.83
N THR A 31 -3.06 1.77 10.75
CA THR A 31 -3.69 0.49 10.42
C THR A 31 -5.07 0.67 9.75
N GLU A 32 -5.81 1.71 10.12
CA GLU A 32 -7.09 2.05 9.51
C GLU A 32 -6.91 2.51 8.05
N LYS A 33 -5.98 3.44 7.82
CA LYS A 33 -5.64 3.91 6.47
C LYS A 33 -5.13 2.76 5.59
N LEU A 34 -4.32 1.86 6.14
CA LEU A 34 -3.84 0.67 5.43
C LEU A 34 -4.98 -0.26 4.97
N LYS A 35 -5.98 -0.49 5.82
CA LYS A 35 -7.16 -1.30 5.44
C LYS A 35 -7.93 -0.65 4.29
N GLN A 36 -8.10 0.68 4.34
CA GLN A 36 -8.75 1.43 3.27
C GLN A 36 -7.96 1.35 1.95
N ILE A 37 -6.64 1.56 2.00
CA ILE A 37 -5.75 1.45 0.83
C ILE A 37 -5.82 0.05 0.20
N ILE A 38 -5.80 -1.02 1.01
CA ILE A 38 -5.93 -2.40 0.49
C ILE A 38 -7.30 -2.60 -0.18
N GLY A 39 -8.37 -2.02 0.36
CA GLY A 39 -9.69 -2.01 -0.27
C GLY A 39 -9.68 -1.31 -1.63
N LEU A 40 -9.09 -0.12 -1.70
CA LEU A 40 -8.93 0.64 -2.95
C LEU A 40 -8.11 -0.15 -3.98
N LEU A 41 -6.99 -0.76 -3.58
CA LEU A 41 -6.18 -1.58 -4.49
C LEU A 41 -7.00 -2.71 -5.11
N ARG A 42 -7.86 -3.37 -4.32
CA ARG A 42 -8.74 -4.44 -4.82
C ARG A 42 -9.80 -3.90 -5.78
N GLU A 43 -10.42 -2.77 -5.46
CA GLU A 43 -11.41 -2.14 -6.33
C GLU A 43 -10.81 -1.73 -7.68
N TYR A 44 -9.63 -1.11 -7.66
CA TYR A 44 -8.96 -0.64 -8.87
C TYR A 44 -8.34 -1.78 -9.69
N ASP A 45 -7.91 -2.87 -9.07
CA ASP A 45 -7.52 -4.09 -9.78
C ASP A 45 -8.70 -4.67 -10.60
N LEU A 46 -9.91 -4.66 -10.05
CA LEU A 46 -11.12 -5.08 -10.77
C LEU A 46 -11.47 -4.13 -11.93
N LYS A 47 -11.37 -2.81 -11.70
CA LYS A 47 -11.59 -1.80 -12.74
C LYS A 47 -10.59 -1.91 -13.89
N ASN A 48 -9.30 -2.11 -13.59
CA ASN A 48 -8.27 -2.36 -14.60
C ASN A 48 -8.54 -3.64 -15.41
N LYS A 49 -9.19 -4.65 -14.81
CA LYS A 49 -9.63 -5.88 -15.50
C LYS A 49 -10.92 -5.69 -16.30
N GLY A 50 -11.49 -4.48 -16.35
CA GLY A 50 -12.70 -4.16 -17.11
C GLY A 50 -14.01 -4.46 -16.37
N ILE A 51 -13.95 -4.84 -15.09
CA ILE A 51 -15.15 -5.08 -14.28
C ILE A 51 -15.55 -3.77 -13.62
N ASP A 52 -16.80 -3.35 -13.83
CA ASP A 52 -17.34 -2.07 -13.35
C ASP A 52 -16.54 -0.85 -13.85
N ASN A 53 -15.90 -1.02 -15.02
CA ASN A 53 -15.13 0.03 -15.64
C ASN A 53 -16.11 0.98 -16.35
N GLY A 54 -16.25 2.20 -15.84
CA GLY A 54 -16.89 3.28 -16.56
C GLY A 54 -16.10 3.64 -17.83
N SER A 55 -16.35 4.79 -18.43
CA SER A 55 -15.61 5.29 -19.60
C SER A 55 -14.16 5.77 -19.28
N ALA A 56 -13.54 5.26 -18.21
CA ALA A 56 -12.23 5.69 -17.73
C ALA A 56 -11.10 4.89 -18.41
N ASN A 57 -10.07 5.59 -18.88
CA ASN A 57 -8.85 4.96 -19.38
C ASN A 57 -7.99 4.43 -18.22
N GLU A 58 -7.22 3.37 -18.44
CA GLU A 58 -6.35 2.73 -17.44
C GLU A 58 -5.36 3.72 -16.75
N ASN A 59 -4.85 4.68 -17.52
CA ASN A 59 -3.97 5.74 -17.02
C ASN A 59 -4.68 6.68 -16.04
N ASP A 60 -5.99 6.89 -16.20
CA ASP A 60 -6.76 7.78 -15.34
C ASP A 60 -7.16 7.07 -14.04
N LEU A 61 -7.44 5.76 -14.09
CA LEU A 61 -7.66 4.93 -12.91
C LEU A 61 -6.44 4.92 -11.97
N THR A 62 -5.24 4.78 -12.53
CA THR A 62 -4.00 4.77 -11.75
C THR A 62 -3.77 6.12 -11.05
N LYS A 63 -4.03 7.25 -11.75
CA LYS A 63 -3.92 8.59 -11.17
C LYS A 63 -4.93 8.80 -10.05
N GLU A 64 -6.17 8.37 -10.26
CA GLU A 64 -7.23 8.48 -9.24
C GLU A 64 -6.90 7.65 -8.00
N LEU A 65 -6.39 6.42 -8.18
CA LEU A 65 -5.95 5.56 -7.07
C LEU A 65 -4.84 6.24 -6.24
N ILE A 66 -3.82 6.78 -6.90
CA ILE A 66 -2.72 7.48 -6.21
C ILE A 66 -3.29 8.68 -5.42
N PHE A 67 -4.20 9.45 -6.03
CA PHE A 67 -4.82 10.58 -5.35
C PHE A 67 -5.56 10.16 -4.08
N LYS A 68 -6.35 9.08 -4.14
CA LYS A 68 -7.11 8.53 -2.99
C LYS A 68 -6.24 7.89 -1.90
N ILE A 69 -5.03 7.45 -2.22
CA ILE A 69 -4.09 6.93 -1.23
C ILE A 69 -3.41 8.09 -0.47
N LEU A 70 -3.10 9.17 -1.18
CA LEU A 70 -2.37 10.32 -0.63
C LEU A 70 -3.27 11.31 0.13
N HIS A 71 -4.51 11.52 -0.32
CA HIS A 71 -5.49 12.45 0.26
C HIS A 71 -6.65 11.70 0.91
#